data_AF-M1BVN3-F1
#
_entry.id   AF-M1BVN3-F1
#
_cell.length_a   1.000
_cell.length_b   1.000
_cell.length_c   1.000
_cell.angle_alpha   90.00
_cell.angle_beta   90.00
_cell.angle_gamma   90.00
#
_symmetry.space_group_name_H-M   'P 1'
#
loop_
_entity.id
_entity.type
_entity.pdbx_description
1 polymer ?
#
loop_
_entity_poly.entity_id
_entity_poly.type
_entity_poly.pdbx_seq_one_letter_code
_entity_poly.pdbx_strand_id
1 'polypeptide(L)'
;MVSAGNENIFKGGKGCGACYQVMCKEKSACSEIPIRVTITDECPGSCGNYGAPFHFDLSGTAFGVLAKPGQADLLRGEEFSLLDIKEWPAIILKQQ
;
A
#
# COMPACT_ATOMS: atom_id res chain seq x y z
N MET A 1 -2.79 -6.52 -9.09
CA MET A 1 -1.66 -6.12 -8.22
C MET A 1 -1.88 -6.73 -6.85
N VAL A 2 -0.83 -7.08 -6.11
CA VAL A 2 -0.95 -7.76 -4.80
C VAL A 2 -0.24 -6.98 -3.69
N SER A 3 -0.70 -7.21 -2.45
CA SER A 3 -0.17 -6.60 -1.24
C SER A 3 -0.32 -7.56 -0.05
N ALA A 4 0.62 -7.49 0.90
CA ALA A 4 0.41 -7.99 2.24
C ALA A 4 -0.21 -6.89 3.10
N GLY A 5 -1.14 -7.26 3.98
CA GLY A 5 -1.80 -6.33 4.89
C GLY A 5 -1.39 -6.58 6.34
N ASN A 6 -1.35 -5.54 7.17
CA ASN A 6 -1.24 -5.74 8.62
C ASN A 6 -2.44 -6.52 9.19
N GLU A 7 -2.38 -6.88 10.47
CA GLU A 7 -3.40 -7.68 11.15
C GLU A 7 -4.84 -7.15 10.96
N ASN A 8 -5.01 -5.83 10.92
CA ASN A 8 -6.32 -5.17 10.72
C ASN A 8 -6.88 -5.33 9.30
N ILE A 9 -6.04 -5.63 8.31
CA ILE A 9 -6.41 -5.92 6.92
C ILE A 9 -6.50 -7.43 6.71
N PHE A 10 -5.46 -8.18 7.09
CA PHE A 10 -5.36 -9.62 6.88
C PHE A 10 -6.38 -10.42 7.71
N LYS A 11 -6.67 -9.98 8.94
CA LYS A 11 -7.70 -10.54 9.84
C LYS A 11 -7.62 -12.06 9.99
N GLY A 12 -6.40 -12.59 10.19
CA GLY A 12 -6.16 -14.03 10.28
C GLY A 12 -6.59 -14.78 9.03
N GLY A 13 -6.32 -14.23 7.84
CA GLY A 13 -6.66 -14.80 6.54
C GLY A 13 -8.06 -14.45 6.01
N LYS A 14 -8.96 -13.89 6.84
CA LYS A 14 -10.31 -13.47 6.37
C LYS A 14 -10.25 -12.28 5.39
N GLY A 15 -9.15 -11.54 5.40
CA GLY A 15 -8.87 -10.46 4.46
C GLY A 15 -8.31 -10.92 3.12
N CYS A 16 -7.87 -12.17 2.98
CA CYS A 16 -7.35 -12.69 1.71
C CYS A 16 -8.42 -12.58 0.61
N GLY A 17 -8.01 -12.09 -0.56
CA GLY A 17 -8.91 -11.81 -1.68
C GLY A 17 -9.61 -10.45 -1.60
N ALA A 18 -9.59 -9.77 -0.44
CA ALA A 18 -10.13 -8.42 -0.34
C ALA A 18 -9.37 -7.47 -1.27
N CYS A 19 -10.11 -6.59 -1.93
CA CYS A 19 -9.58 -5.66 -2.90
C CYS A 19 -9.72 -4.21 -2.41
N TYR A 20 -8.66 -3.44 -2.59
CA TYR A 20 -8.55 -2.06 -2.15
C TYR A 20 -8.04 -1.18 -3.28
N GLN A 21 -8.53 0.06 -3.34
CA GLN A 21 -7.90 1.10 -4.12
C GLN A 21 -6.84 1.80 -3.27
N VAL A 22 -5.61 1.86 -3.77
CA VAL A 22 -4.48 2.53 -3.14
C VAL A 22 -3.91 3.57 -4.08
N MET A 23 -3.45 4.69 -3.53
CA MET A 23 -2.96 5.83 -4.29
C MET A 23 -1.78 6.46 -3.56
N CYS A 24 -0.76 6.83 -4.32
CA CYS A 24 0.41 7.58 -3.86
C CYS A 24 0.14 9.07 -4.02
N LYS A 25 0.50 9.86 -3.01
CA LYS A 25 0.44 11.32 -3.03
C LYS A 25 1.70 11.90 -2.36
N GLU A 26 1.88 13.22 -2.48
CA GLU A 26 3.00 14.02 -1.92
C GLU A 26 4.37 13.84 -2.56
N LYS A 27 4.76 12.64 -2.98
CA LYS A 27 6.05 12.45 -3.64
C LYS A 27 5.99 12.96 -5.07
N SER A 28 7.07 13.62 -5.51
CA SER A 28 7.22 14.11 -6.87
C SER A 28 7.07 12.98 -7.91
N ALA A 29 7.41 11.75 -7.52
CA ALA A 29 7.30 10.55 -8.33
C ALA A 29 5.90 9.94 -8.37
N CYS A 30 4.97 10.29 -7.47
CA CYS A 30 3.61 9.75 -7.49
C CYS A 30 2.85 10.19 -8.75
N SER A 31 2.13 9.26 -9.38
CA SER A 31 1.21 9.53 -10.49
C SER A 31 -0.12 10.14 -10.06
N GLU A 32 -0.47 10.02 -8.77
CA GLU A 32 -1.79 10.35 -8.21
C GLU A 32 -2.96 9.56 -8.84
N ILE A 33 -2.65 8.45 -9.53
CA ILE A 33 -3.65 7.55 -10.09
C ILE A 33 -3.82 6.35 -9.14
N PRO A 34 -5.05 6.06 -8.67
CA PRO A 34 -5.28 4.91 -7.81
C PRO A 34 -5.14 3.59 -8.57
N ILE A 35 -4.58 2.58 -7.91
CA ILE A 35 -4.53 1.20 -8.42
C ILE A 35 -5.31 0.26 -7.51
N ARG A 36 -5.80 -0.85 -8.08
CA ARG A 36 -6.42 -1.93 -7.31
C ARG A 36 -5.37 -2.94 -6.86
N VAL A 37 -5.31 -3.19 -5.55
CA VAL A 37 -4.49 -4.24 -4.94
C VAL A 37 -5.37 -5.28 -4.27
N THR A 38 -4.95 -6.53 -4.32
CA THR A 38 -5.58 -7.67 -3.64
C THR A 38 -4.69 -8.12 -2.50
N ILE A 39 -5.30 -8.35 -1.34
CA ILE A 39 -4.59 -8.89 -0.18
C ILE A 39 -4.35 -10.38 -0.40
N THR A 40 -3.09 -10.76 -0.38
CA THR A 40 -2.67 -12.15 -0.58
C THR A 40 -1.83 -12.70 0.57
N ASP A 41 -1.36 -11.83 1.46
CA ASP A 41 -0.44 -12.20 2.54
C ASP A 41 -0.62 -11.30 3.77
N GLU A 42 0.00 -11.69 4.87
CA GLU A 42 0.09 -10.94 6.11
C GLU A 42 1.42 -10.19 6.19
N CYS A 43 1.37 -8.93 6.62
CA CYS A 43 2.56 -8.26 7.14
C CYS A 43 2.48 -8.16 8.68
N PRO A 44 3.12 -9.07 9.43
CA PRO A 44 3.06 -9.07 10.89
C PRO A 44 4.00 -8.03 11.51
N GLY A 45 3.81 -7.75 12.80
CA GLY A 45 4.79 -7.01 13.61
C GLY A 45 4.92 -5.53 13.22
N SER A 46 6.08 -5.14 12.66
CA SER A 46 6.44 -3.73 12.43
C SER A 46 5.47 -3.00 11.51
N CYS A 47 4.80 -3.70 10.59
CA CYS A 47 3.73 -3.13 9.76
C CYS A 47 2.53 -2.56 10.56
N GLY A 48 2.38 -2.88 11.84
CA GLY A 48 1.39 -2.26 12.74
C GLY A 48 1.93 -1.13 13.62
N ASN A 49 3.25 -0.93 13.69
CA ASN A 49 3.92 -0.11 14.72
C ASN A 49 4.29 1.30 14.24
N TYR A 50 3.69 1.73 13.13
CA TYR A 50 4.03 2.89 12.33
C TYR A 50 2.99 4.02 12.49
N GLY A 51 2.41 4.13 13.68
CA GLY A 51 1.41 5.16 14.02
C GLY A 51 0.10 5.09 13.22
N ALA A 52 -0.06 4.08 12.36
CA ALA A 52 -1.18 3.93 11.46
C ALA A 52 -1.98 2.64 11.72
N PRO A 53 -3.32 2.69 11.72
CA PRO A 53 -4.14 1.51 11.98
C PRO A 53 -4.11 0.49 10.84
N PHE A 54 -3.82 0.91 9.61
CA PHE A 54 -3.79 0.06 8.43
C PHE A 54 -2.44 0.23 7.73
N HIS A 55 -1.86 -0.87 7.26
CA HIS A 55 -0.61 -0.85 6.51
C HIS A 55 -0.63 -1.86 5.38
N PHE A 56 -0.27 -1.40 4.19
CA PHE A 56 -0.18 -2.18 2.97
C PHE A 56 1.30 -2.29 2.58
N ASP A 57 1.83 -3.50 2.68
CA ASP A 57 3.12 -3.83 2.09
C ASP A 57 2.88 -4.23 0.62
N LEU A 58 3.21 -3.31 -0.28
CA LEU A 58 2.91 -3.45 -1.70
C LEU A 58 4.01 -4.26 -2.39
N SER A 59 3.64 -5.21 -3.24
CA SER A 59 4.62 -5.83 -4.15
C SER A 59 5.35 -4.77 -4.98
N GLY A 60 6.60 -5.03 -5.35
CA GLY A 60 7.41 -4.06 -6.13
C GLY A 60 6.72 -3.61 -7.42
N THR A 61 5.95 -4.48 -8.07
CA THR A 61 5.11 -4.13 -9.22
C THR A 61 3.96 -3.20 -8.81
N ALA A 62 3.24 -3.49 -7.73
CA ALA A 62 2.15 -2.64 -7.21
C ALA A 62 2.66 -1.24 -6.88
N PHE A 63 3.76 -1.17 -6.15
CA PHE A 63 4.40 0.07 -5.78
C PHE A 63 4.90 0.86 -7.00
N GLY A 64 5.49 0.19 -7.99
CA GLY A 64 5.99 0.83 -9.20
C GLY A 64 4.92 1.48 -10.07
N VAL A 65 3.71 0.90 -10.16
CA VAL A 65 2.60 1.47 -10.96
C VAL A 65 2.02 2.74 -10.33
N LEU A 66 2.24 2.95 -9.03
CA LEU A 66 1.87 4.22 -8.38
C LEU A 66 2.73 5.40 -8.85
N ALA A 67 3.88 5.14 -9.48
CA ALA A 67 4.77 6.18 -9.98
C ALA A 67 4.34 6.75 -11.33
N LYS A 68 4.81 7.95 -11.66
CA LYS A 68 4.77 8.50 -13.03
C LYS A 68 5.55 7.59 -13.99
N PRO A 69 5.22 7.60 -15.30
CA PRO A 69 5.95 6.83 -16.30
C PRO A 69 7.47 7.07 -16.21
N GLY A 70 8.24 5.99 -16.06
CA GLY A 70 9.70 6.04 -15.95
C GLY A 70 10.26 6.39 -14.56
N GLN A 71 9.43 6.59 -13.54
CA GLN A 71 9.86 7.02 -12.19
C GLN A 71 9.66 5.93 -11.11
N ALA A 72 9.43 4.68 -11.51
CA ALA A 72 9.20 3.58 -10.57
C ALA A 72 10.39 3.32 -9.64
N ASP A 73 11.61 3.35 -10.16
CA ASP A 73 12.82 3.13 -9.36
C ASP A 73 13.16 4.34 -8.48
N LEU A 74 12.84 5.55 -8.96
CA LEU A 74 12.92 6.75 -8.14
C LEU A 74 11.98 6.64 -6.95
N LEU A 75 10.72 6.25 -7.17
CA LEU A 75 9.75 6.07 -6.09
C LEU A 75 10.18 4.98 -5.10
N ARG A 76 10.80 3.88 -5.57
CA ARG A 76 11.31 2.80 -4.70
C ARG A 76 12.60 3.15 -3.96
N GLY A 77 13.43 4.01 -4.54
CA GLY A 77 14.72 4.45 -3.99
C GLY A 77 14.61 5.60 -3.00
N GLU A 78 13.43 6.20 -2.85
CA GLU A 78 13.13 7.12 -1.76
C GLU A 78 13.24 6.35 -0.43
N GLU A 79 14.34 6.56 0.30
CA GLU A 79 14.63 5.93 1.59
C GLU A 79 13.72 6.51 2.68
N PHE A 80 12.47 6.07 2.67
CA PHE A 80 11.64 6.01 3.85
C PHE A 80 10.77 4.76 3.73
N SER A 81 11.19 3.76 4.50
CA SER A 81 10.56 2.49 4.88
C SER A 81 9.22 2.66 5.61
N LEU A 82 8.51 3.73 5.26
CA LEU A 82 7.38 4.27 5.97
C LEU A 82 6.53 5.02 4.93
N LEU A 83 5.70 4.24 4.23
CA LEU A 83 4.27 4.54 4.30
C LEU A 83 3.85 4.40 5.79
N ASP A 84 4.38 5.26 6.67
CA ASP A 84 3.74 5.62 7.93
C ASP A 84 2.46 6.28 7.45
N ILE A 85 1.36 5.52 7.49
CA ILE A 85 0.01 5.99 7.16
C ILE A 85 -0.45 6.88 8.32
N LYS A 86 0.34 7.91 8.65
CA LYS A 86 -0.08 9.01 9.51
C LYS A 86 -0.91 9.91 8.62
N GLU A 87 -2.20 9.56 8.56
CA GLU A 87 -3.27 10.32 7.91
C GLU A 87 -3.05 10.61 6.41
N TRP A 88 -2.94 9.55 5.61
CA TRP A 88 -3.23 9.66 4.19
C TRP A 88 -4.54 8.95 3.89
N PRO A 89 -5.56 9.65 3.34
CA PRO A 89 -6.69 8.98 2.72
C PRO A 89 -6.18 8.45 1.37
N ALA A 90 -5.36 7.39 1.39
CA ALA A 90 -5.50 6.36 0.38
C ALA A 90 -6.95 5.91 0.56
N ILE A 91 -7.84 6.45 -0.26
CA ILE A 91 -9.28 6.28 -0.06
C ILE A 91 -9.54 4.77 -0.12
N ILE A 92 -9.71 4.17 1.06
CA ILE A 92 -10.02 2.76 1.23
C ILE A 92 -11.47 2.58 0.76
N LEU A 93 -11.68 2.54 -0.55
CA LEU A 93 -12.89 1.97 -1.10
C LEU A 93 -12.65 0.47 -1.13
N LYS A 94 -13.13 -0.21 -0.09
CA LYS A 94 -13.30 -1.67 -0.13
C LYS A 94 -14.29 -1.93 -1.27
N GLN A 95 -13.80 -2.39 -2.41
CA GLN A 95 -14.71 -2.83 -3.47
C GLN A 95 -15.22 -4.22 -3.06
N GLN A 96 -16.55 -4.36 -3.01
CA GLN A 96 -17.24 -5.63 -2.73
C GLN A 96 -16.76 -6.73 -3.66
#